data_AF-A0AA88MCX8-F1
#
_entry.id   AF-A0AA88MCX8-F1
#
_cell.length_a   1.000
_cell.length_b   1.000
_cell.length_c   1.000
_cell.angle_alpha   90.00
_cell.angle_beta   90.00
_cell.angle_gamma   90.00
#
_symmetry.space_group_name_H-M   'P 1'
#
loop_
_entity.id
_entity.type
_entity.pdbx_description
1 polymer ?
#
loop_
_entity_poly.entity_id
_entity_poly.type
_entity_poly.pdbx_seq_one_letter_code
_entity_poly.pdbx_strand_id
1 'polypeptide(L)'
;MALRPRASSQPGKLSFFNSPKVASVLRLRAASSYTGTMLQEELTCTVCYEIFKNPVVLKCSHSFCQLCLQQFWNKKKAKRECPICRRTCSLTEPTVNLALKNVADTFVKEQVCKMTVAKTGAKAAEVEGQSGMVEVKCIIHGEFLKLFCLDDFEVLCCVCHTSKTHQGHRVCPLEEGAQELKAELKNDLIPLKNNLRRLYEAKQECDDTTVHIKNQTQATEKQIKEEFEQLSEFLQKEEAARLGALQHECEEKKELLKKKSESITADIVTFSNAIIAIENEVASSNVLFLQDYTNTKKRAQIPQKDPEKLSGVLINVAKHVSSLKYHVWEKMVELVQYSKRLADWV
;
A
#
# COMPACT_ATOMS: atom_id res chain seq x y z
N MET A 1 -10.02 -32.64 22.96
CA MET A 1 -10.39 -33.91 22.31
C MET A 1 -9.89 -33.88 20.88
N ALA A 2 -8.81 -34.62 20.61
CA ALA A 2 -8.40 -34.95 19.26
C ALA A 2 -9.41 -35.94 18.65
N LEU A 3 -9.51 -35.99 17.31
CA LEU A 3 -9.48 -37.21 16.50
C LEU A 3 -9.68 -36.86 15.01
N ARG A 4 -8.66 -37.17 14.19
CA ARG A 4 -8.79 -37.47 12.76
C ARG A 4 -9.49 -38.83 12.60
N PRO A 5 -10.09 -39.11 11.43
CA PRO A 5 -9.54 -40.15 10.54
C PRO A 5 -9.56 -39.70 9.06
N ARG A 6 -8.47 -39.86 8.29
CA ARG A 6 -7.89 -41.05 7.62
C ARG A 6 -8.55 -41.32 6.25
N ALA A 7 -7.70 -41.22 5.22
CA ALA A 7 -7.95 -41.49 3.82
C ALA A 7 -8.22 -42.98 3.52
N SER A 8 -8.85 -43.27 2.38
CA SER A 8 -8.68 -44.51 1.62
C SER A 8 -9.04 -44.28 0.14
N SER A 9 -8.35 -45.04 -0.70
CA SER A 9 -8.08 -44.81 -2.12
C SER A 9 -8.81 -45.83 -3.01
N GLN A 10 -9.40 -45.37 -4.14
CA GLN A 10 -9.64 -46.03 -5.46
C GLN A 10 -10.34 -47.43 -5.50
N PRO A 11 -10.71 -48.06 -6.66
CA PRO A 11 -10.59 -47.72 -8.10
C PRO A 11 -11.85 -47.95 -8.99
N GLY A 12 -11.78 -47.60 -10.30
CA GLY A 12 -12.30 -48.48 -11.38
C GLY A 12 -13.53 -48.11 -12.26
N LYS A 13 -13.25 -47.48 -13.43
CA LYS A 13 -13.68 -47.79 -14.82
C LYS A 13 -15.18 -47.84 -15.31
N LEU A 14 -15.39 -47.06 -16.40
CA LEU A 14 -16.10 -47.33 -17.69
C LEU A 14 -17.65 -47.45 -17.66
N SER A 15 -18.48 -46.87 -18.55
CA SER A 15 -18.28 -46.13 -19.82
C SER A 15 -19.64 -45.73 -20.46
N PHE A 16 -19.62 -44.77 -21.42
CA PHE A 16 -20.55 -44.55 -22.55
C PHE A 16 -21.94 -43.88 -22.27
N PHE A 17 -22.55 -43.00 -23.09
CA PHE A 17 -22.36 -42.42 -24.44
C PHE A 17 -23.15 -41.10 -24.52
N ASN A 18 -22.62 -40.02 -25.11
CA ASN A 18 -23.05 -39.45 -26.41
C ASN A 18 -22.53 -38.01 -26.63
N SER A 19 -21.75 -37.87 -27.69
CA SER A 19 -21.47 -36.60 -28.37
C SER A 19 -22.60 -36.28 -29.36
N PRO A 20 -22.63 -35.05 -29.90
CA PRO A 20 -22.48 -34.96 -31.35
C PRO A 20 -21.15 -34.33 -31.75
N LYS A 21 -20.56 -34.95 -32.78
CA LYS A 21 -19.38 -34.55 -33.53
C LYS A 21 -19.67 -33.29 -34.35
N VAL A 22 -18.69 -32.40 -34.45
CA VAL A 22 -18.25 -31.91 -35.77
C VAL A 22 -16.72 -31.91 -35.79
N ALA A 23 -16.16 -32.74 -36.66
CA ALA A 23 -14.75 -32.76 -37.00
C ALA A 23 -14.52 -31.83 -38.19
N SER A 24 -13.39 -31.12 -38.20
CA SER A 24 -12.67 -30.91 -39.45
C SER A 24 -11.15 -30.88 -39.20
N VAL A 25 -10.59 -32.06 -39.44
CA VAL A 25 -9.25 -32.38 -39.92
C VAL A 25 -8.34 -31.18 -40.25
N LEU A 26 -7.20 -31.15 -39.55
CA LEU A 26 -5.95 -30.52 -39.97
C LEU A 26 -5.59 -30.97 -41.41
N ARG A 27 -5.72 -30.04 -42.36
CA ARG A 27 -4.99 -30.09 -43.64
C ARG A 27 -3.91 -29.03 -43.60
N LEU A 28 -2.65 -29.45 -43.60
CA LEU A 28 -1.58 -28.64 -44.16
C LEU A 28 -1.86 -28.52 -45.66
N ARG A 29 -2.21 -27.32 -46.13
CA ARG A 29 -2.22 -27.00 -47.56
C ARG A 29 -1.55 -25.65 -47.80
N ALA A 30 -0.78 -25.69 -48.88
CA ALA A 30 0.14 -24.72 -49.44
C ALA A 30 -0.20 -23.23 -49.29
N ALA A 31 0.88 -22.45 -49.26
CA ALA A 31 0.94 -21.00 -49.38
C ALA A 31 -0.12 -20.48 -50.37
N SER A 32 -1.09 -19.77 -49.83
CA SER A 32 -2.09 -18.99 -50.54
C SER A 32 -1.79 -17.53 -50.24
N SER A 33 -1.59 -16.73 -51.28
CA SER A 33 -1.33 -15.29 -51.23
C SER A 33 -2.28 -14.57 -50.27
N TYR A 34 -1.77 -14.19 -49.09
CA TYR A 34 -2.49 -13.33 -48.16
C TYR A 34 -2.42 -11.89 -48.66
N THR A 35 -3.57 -11.26 -48.82
CA THR A 35 -3.69 -9.83 -49.11
C THR A 35 -3.15 -9.04 -47.91
N GLY A 36 -2.28 -8.05 -48.17
CA GLY A 36 -1.52 -7.33 -47.13
C GLY A 36 -2.38 -6.56 -46.11
N THR A 37 -3.67 -6.38 -46.37
CA THR A 37 -4.61 -5.65 -45.51
C THR A 37 -5.04 -6.44 -44.27
N MET A 38 -5.22 -7.76 -44.35
CA MET A 38 -5.67 -8.57 -43.20
C MET A 38 -4.54 -8.83 -42.19
N LEU A 39 -3.31 -9.01 -42.66
CA LEU A 39 -2.11 -9.12 -41.80
C LEU A 39 -1.79 -7.80 -41.07
N GLN A 40 -2.17 -6.66 -41.65
CA GLN A 40 -1.95 -5.35 -41.04
C GLN A 40 -2.75 -5.20 -39.76
N GLU A 41 -4.02 -5.62 -39.75
CA GLU A 41 -4.90 -5.55 -38.57
C GLU A 41 -4.38 -6.41 -37.41
N GLU A 42 -3.85 -7.61 -37.70
CA GLU A 42 -3.27 -8.50 -36.70
C GLU A 42 -1.94 -8.00 -36.10
N LEU A 43 -1.23 -7.11 -36.82
CA LEU A 43 0.05 -6.53 -36.41
C LEU A 43 -0.08 -5.11 -35.86
N THR A 44 -1.29 -4.62 -35.64
CA THR A 44 -1.58 -3.26 -35.20
C THR A 44 -1.79 -3.19 -33.68
N CYS A 45 -1.19 -2.17 -33.05
CA CYS A 45 -1.40 -1.88 -31.64
C CYS A 45 -2.76 -1.20 -31.42
N THR A 46 -3.56 -1.71 -30.50
CA THR A 46 -4.90 -1.17 -30.17
C THR A 46 -4.89 0.17 -29.42
N VAL A 47 -3.71 0.67 -29.03
CA VAL A 47 -3.58 1.96 -28.32
C VAL A 47 -3.18 3.08 -29.27
N CYS A 48 -2.20 2.84 -30.15
CA CYS A 48 -1.74 3.85 -31.11
C CYS A 48 -2.25 3.62 -32.53
N TYR A 49 -2.91 2.50 -32.81
CA TYR A 49 -3.41 2.11 -34.15
C TYR A 49 -2.33 2.02 -35.23
N GLU A 50 -1.08 1.83 -34.81
CA GLU A 50 0.09 1.65 -35.67
C GLU A 50 0.65 0.23 -35.54
N ILE A 51 1.44 -0.21 -36.53
CA ILE A 51 2.17 -1.47 -36.45
C ILE A 51 3.04 -1.50 -35.18
N PHE A 52 3.05 -2.65 -34.49
CA PHE A 52 3.75 -2.80 -33.21
C PHE A 52 5.22 -2.36 -33.27
N LYS A 53 5.60 -1.45 -32.37
CA LYS A 53 7.00 -1.04 -32.12
C LYS A 53 7.43 -1.52 -30.74
N ASN A 54 8.42 -2.40 -30.69
CA ASN A 54 8.85 -3.11 -29.46
C ASN A 54 7.63 -3.68 -28.69
N PRO A 55 6.89 -4.63 -29.28
CA PRO A 55 5.70 -5.20 -28.66
C PRO A 55 6.02 -5.91 -27.35
N VAL A 56 5.24 -5.65 -26.32
CA VAL A 56 5.27 -6.34 -25.03
C VAL A 56 3.98 -7.11 -24.82
N VAL A 57 4.08 -8.30 -24.22
CA VAL A 57 2.92 -9.20 -23.98
C VAL A 57 2.63 -9.28 -22.49
N LEU A 58 1.38 -9.05 -22.12
CA LEU A 58 0.91 -9.21 -20.75
C LEU A 58 0.51 -10.66 -20.46
N LYS A 59 0.40 -11.04 -19.18
CA LYS A 59 -0.10 -12.37 -18.77
C LYS A 59 -1.52 -12.69 -19.24
N CYS A 60 -2.27 -11.68 -19.66
CA CYS A 60 -3.59 -11.84 -20.28
C CYS A 60 -3.53 -12.04 -21.81
N SER A 61 -2.33 -12.26 -22.36
CA SER A 61 -2.04 -12.49 -23.79
C SER A 61 -2.33 -11.32 -24.73
N HIS A 62 -2.62 -10.14 -24.19
CA HIS A 62 -2.73 -8.91 -24.99
C HIS A 62 -1.37 -8.27 -25.21
N SER A 63 -1.16 -7.77 -26.42
CA SER A 63 0.10 -7.17 -26.89
C SER A 63 -0.06 -5.68 -27.13
N PHE A 64 0.94 -4.89 -26.75
CA PHE A 64 0.98 -3.43 -26.92
C PHE A 64 2.38 -2.97 -27.27
N CYS A 65 2.54 -1.80 -27.91
CA CYS A 65 3.84 -1.15 -27.98
C CYS A 65 4.33 -0.84 -26.55
N GLN A 66 5.62 -1.07 -26.26
CA GLN A 66 6.20 -0.82 -24.93
C GLN A 66 5.87 0.59 -24.40
N LEU A 67 6.05 1.61 -25.26
CA LEU A 67 5.77 3.01 -24.91
C LEU A 67 4.28 3.26 -24.65
N CYS A 68 3.38 2.65 -25.44
CA CYS A 68 1.94 2.79 -25.26
C CYS A 68 1.48 2.22 -23.92
N LEU A 69 2.02 1.06 -23.54
CA LEU A 69 1.72 0.45 -22.25
C LEU A 69 2.29 1.26 -21.07
N GLN A 70 3.53 1.74 -21.20
CA GLN A 70 4.16 2.58 -20.18
C GLN A 70 3.40 3.90 -19.98
N GLN A 71 3.00 4.57 -21.05
CA GLN A 71 2.20 5.80 -20.96
C GLN A 71 0.84 5.55 -20.31
N PHE A 72 0.19 4.41 -20.61
CA PHE A 72 -1.08 4.04 -19.98
C PHE A 72 -0.93 3.81 -18.47
N TRP A 73 0.12 3.10 -18.04
CA TRP A 73 0.40 2.88 -16.61
C TRP A 73 0.82 4.15 -15.88
N ASN A 74 1.57 5.04 -16.52
CA ASN A 74 2.01 6.30 -15.91
C ASN A 74 0.83 7.27 -15.63
N LYS A 75 -0.26 7.17 -16.40
CA LYS A 75 -1.49 7.95 -16.16
C LYS A 75 -2.30 7.45 -14.96
N LYS A 76 -2.20 6.17 -14.59
CA LYS A 76 -2.91 5.56 -13.46
C LYS A 76 -1.93 5.13 -12.37
N LYS A 77 -1.51 6.08 -11.53
CA LYS A 77 -0.46 5.94 -10.50
C LYS A 77 -0.61 4.78 -9.49
N ALA A 78 -1.75 4.09 -9.43
CA ALA A 78 -2.04 3.09 -8.39
C ALA A 78 -2.28 1.65 -8.89
N LYS A 79 -2.56 1.39 -10.18
CA LYS A 79 -2.89 0.04 -10.68
C LYS A 79 -2.39 -0.18 -12.12
N ARG A 80 -1.47 -1.15 -12.29
CA ARG A 80 -1.06 -1.62 -13.63
C ARG A 80 -2.13 -2.55 -14.17
N GLU A 81 -2.94 -2.06 -15.10
CA GLU A 81 -4.04 -2.81 -15.72
C GLU A 81 -3.78 -3.01 -17.21
N CYS A 82 -4.34 -4.08 -17.79
CA CYS A 82 -4.38 -4.24 -19.23
C CYS A 82 -5.36 -3.22 -19.86
N PRO A 83 -4.97 -2.46 -20.90
CA PRO A 83 -5.86 -1.54 -21.60
C PRO A 83 -7.13 -2.17 -22.18
N ILE A 84 -7.09 -3.47 -22.53
CA ILE A 84 -8.23 -4.17 -23.15
C ILE A 84 -9.11 -4.82 -22.09
N CYS A 85 -8.59 -5.77 -21.32
CA CYS A 85 -9.39 -6.60 -20.42
C CYS A 85 -9.40 -6.13 -18.96
N ARG A 86 -8.69 -5.03 -18.64
CA ARG A 86 -8.56 -4.44 -17.29
C ARG A 86 -8.01 -5.38 -16.21
N ARG A 87 -7.49 -6.55 -16.60
CA ARG A 87 -6.86 -7.49 -15.66
C ARG A 87 -5.59 -6.85 -15.07
N THR A 88 -5.43 -6.98 -13.75
CA THR A 88 -4.25 -6.50 -13.03
C THR A 88 -2.99 -7.21 -13.51
N CYS A 89 -1.95 -6.44 -13.76
CA CYS A 89 -0.66 -6.87 -14.26
C CYS A 89 0.38 -6.84 -13.12
N SER A 90 1.43 -7.65 -13.25
CA SER A 90 2.52 -7.67 -12.27
C SER A 90 3.32 -6.36 -12.27
N LEU A 91 3.98 -6.07 -11.15
CA LEU A 91 4.87 -4.91 -10.99
C LEU A 91 6.22 -5.05 -11.72
N THR A 92 6.55 -6.26 -12.17
CA THR A 92 7.71 -6.50 -13.05
C THR A 92 7.43 -5.97 -14.45
N GLU A 93 8.41 -5.33 -15.09
CA GLU A 93 8.26 -4.88 -16.48
C GLU A 93 8.01 -6.09 -17.42
N PRO A 94 7.01 -6.01 -18.31
CA PRO A 94 6.78 -7.06 -19.29
C PRO A 94 7.94 -7.16 -20.27
N THR A 95 8.32 -8.39 -20.61
CA THR A 95 9.36 -8.64 -21.60
C THR A 95 8.87 -8.35 -23.02
N VAL A 96 9.79 -7.90 -23.87
CA VAL A 96 9.52 -7.70 -25.30
C VAL A 96 9.31 -9.05 -25.97
N ASN A 97 8.23 -9.18 -26.72
CA ASN A 97 7.98 -10.35 -27.55
C ASN A 97 8.78 -10.23 -28.85
N LEU A 98 9.97 -10.85 -28.85
CA LEU A 98 10.89 -10.85 -29.99
C LEU A 98 10.27 -11.46 -31.25
N ALA A 99 9.42 -12.48 -31.12
CA ALA A 99 8.76 -13.09 -32.27
C ALA A 99 7.79 -12.11 -32.95
N LEU A 100 6.93 -11.44 -32.16
CA LEU A 100 6.01 -10.44 -32.69
C LEU A 100 6.75 -9.22 -33.24
N LYS A 101 7.85 -8.81 -32.60
CA LYS A 101 8.73 -7.75 -33.10
C LYS A 101 9.31 -8.10 -34.47
N ASN A 102 9.88 -9.30 -34.62
CA ASN A 102 10.49 -9.73 -35.87
C ASN A 102 9.47 -9.79 -37.02
N VAL A 103 8.25 -10.26 -36.74
CA VAL A 103 7.16 -10.31 -37.73
C VAL A 103 6.70 -8.90 -38.11
N ALA A 104 6.49 -8.01 -37.14
CA ALA A 104 6.11 -6.62 -37.39
C ALA A 104 7.18 -5.86 -38.19
N ASP A 105 8.47 -6.02 -37.83
CA ASP A 105 9.59 -5.39 -38.53
C ASP A 105 9.74 -5.92 -39.96
N THR A 106 9.52 -7.22 -40.18
CA THR A 106 9.55 -7.84 -41.52
C THR A 106 8.40 -7.33 -42.39
N PHE A 107 7.20 -7.22 -41.82
CA PHE A 107 6.03 -6.68 -42.52
C PHE A 107 6.23 -5.22 -42.96
N VAL A 108 6.80 -4.38 -42.08
CA VAL A 108 7.13 -2.98 -42.42
C VAL A 108 8.17 -2.91 -43.55
N LYS A 109 9.20 -3.76 -43.50
CA LYS A 109 10.21 -3.85 -44.57
C LYS A 109 9.59 -4.29 -45.90
N GLU A 110 8.68 -5.26 -45.87
CA GLU A 110 8.00 -5.71 -47.08
C GLU A 110 7.05 -4.67 -47.67
N GLN A 111 6.35 -3.88 -46.86
CA GLN A 111 5.51 -2.77 -47.33
C GLN A 111 6.36 -1.72 -48.06
N VAL A 112 7.54 -1.40 -47.51
CA VAL A 112 8.49 -0.47 -48.13
C VAL A 112 9.04 -1.03 -49.46
N CYS A 113 9.33 -2.34 -49.53
CA CYS A 113 9.79 -2.98 -50.77
C CYS A 113 8.67 -3.18 -51.83
N LYS A 114 7.42 -3.41 -51.43
CA LYS A 114 6.30 -3.57 -52.39
C LYS A 114 5.91 -2.25 -53.04
N MET A 115 6.14 -1.11 -52.37
CA MET A 115 5.96 0.22 -52.94
C MET A 115 7.00 0.59 -54.01
N THR A 116 8.16 -0.09 -54.05
CA THR A 116 9.22 0.16 -55.06
C THR A 116 9.14 -0.76 -56.27
N VAL A 117 8.55 -1.96 -56.15
CA VAL A 117 8.49 -2.96 -57.26
C VAL A 117 7.29 -2.75 -58.21
N ALA A 118 6.24 -2.03 -57.79
CA ALA A 118 5.02 -1.85 -58.58
C ALA A 118 5.13 -0.87 -59.79
N LYS A 119 6.28 -0.22 -60.04
CA LYS A 119 6.39 0.78 -61.13
C LYS A 119 7.52 0.64 -62.15
N THR A 120 8.42 -0.33 -62.06
CA THR A 120 9.40 -0.56 -63.14
C THR A 120 9.68 -2.04 -63.34
N GLY A 121 9.10 -2.60 -64.40
CA GLY A 121 9.56 -3.86 -64.96
C GLY A 121 10.94 -3.72 -65.60
N ALA A 122 11.79 -4.70 -65.30
CA ALA A 122 13.02 -5.09 -66.02
C ALA A 122 14.07 -4.00 -66.34
N LYS A 123 15.18 -4.02 -65.60
CA LYS A 123 16.42 -4.70 -66.03
C LYS A 123 17.48 -4.63 -64.93
N ALA A 124 18.08 -5.77 -64.65
CA ALA A 124 19.28 -5.91 -63.84
C ALA A 124 20.50 -5.46 -64.64
N ALA A 125 21.35 -4.64 -64.02
CA ALA A 125 22.79 -4.63 -64.24
C ALA A 125 23.44 -4.22 -62.92
N GLU A 126 24.30 -5.11 -62.44
CA GLU A 126 25.01 -5.05 -61.17
C GLU A 126 26.03 -3.90 -61.18
N VAL A 127 25.99 -3.05 -60.17
CA VAL A 127 27.17 -2.35 -59.64
C VAL A 127 27.03 -2.32 -58.13
N GLU A 128 27.92 -3.04 -57.46
CA GLU A 128 28.12 -3.00 -56.02
C GLU A 128 28.57 -1.60 -55.58
N GLY A 129 28.00 -1.13 -54.46
CA GLY A 129 28.59 -0.07 -53.66
C GLY A 129 28.23 1.37 -54.03
N GLN A 130 26.97 1.78 -53.88
CA GLN A 130 26.66 3.20 -53.68
C GLN A 130 25.47 3.41 -52.74
N SER A 131 25.69 4.32 -51.80
CA SER A 131 24.70 5.01 -50.98
C SER A 131 23.41 5.27 -51.78
N GLY A 132 22.27 4.77 -51.29
CA GLY A 132 20.97 4.94 -51.93
C GLY A 132 20.53 6.40 -51.91
N MET A 133 20.98 7.17 -52.89
CA MET A 133 20.45 8.47 -53.25
C MET A 133 19.12 8.26 -53.99
N VAL A 134 18.01 8.60 -53.35
CA VAL A 134 16.75 8.76 -54.08
C VAL A 134 16.96 9.98 -54.97
N GLU A 135 17.09 9.81 -56.28
CA GLU A 135 17.25 10.93 -57.21
C GLU A 135 15.94 11.74 -57.31
N VAL A 136 15.84 12.80 -56.51
CA VAL A 136 14.66 13.69 -56.50
C VAL A 136 14.80 14.75 -57.59
N LYS A 137 13.74 14.90 -58.40
CA LYS A 137 13.67 15.87 -59.50
C LYS A 137 12.83 17.09 -59.11
N CYS A 138 13.21 18.25 -59.64
CA CYS A 138 12.46 19.49 -59.53
C CYS A 138 11.10 19.33 -60.25
N ILE A 139 10.02 19.67 -59.56
CA ILE A 139 8.66 19.53 -60.09
C ILE A 139 8.40 20.51 -61.24
N ILE A 140 9.04 21.69 -61.22
CA ILE A 140 8.83 22.75 -62.21
C ILE A 140 9.64 22.49 -63.49
N HIS A 141 10.88 22.01 -63.34
CA HIS A 141 11.83 21.93 -64.45
C HIS A 141 12.18 20.49 -64.87
N GLY A 142 11.79 19.48 -64.10
CA GLY A 142 12.11 18.07 -64.38
C GLY A 142 13.59 17.67 -64.16
N GLU A 143 14.44 18.63 -63.82
CA GLU A 143 15.87 18.45 -63.59
C GLU A 143 16.21 17.98 -62.17
N PHE A 144 17.34 17.29 -62.01
CA PHE A 144 17.77 16.79 -60.70
C PHE A 144 18.09 17.93 -59.73
N LEU A 145 17.66 17.77 -58.48
CA LEU A 145 17.97 18.70 -57.39
C LEU A 145 19.40 18.44 -56.91
N LYS A 146 20.27 19.44 -57.04
CA LYS A 146 21.71 19.34 -56.71
C LYS A 146 22.24 20.48 -55.87
N LEU A 147 21.42 21.52 -55.66
CA LEU A 147 21.80 22.76 -54.99
C LEU A 147 20.84 23.02 -53.82
N PHE A 148 21.27 23.83 -52.85
CA PHE A 148 20.49 24.25 -51.69
C PHE A 148 20.66 25.75 -51.46
N CYS A 149 19.55 26.47 -51.31
CA CYS A 149 19.53 27.89 -50.97
C CYS A 149 19.54 28.05 -49.44
N LEU A 150 20.58 28.69 -48.91
CA LEU A 150 20.75 28.90 -47.46
C LEU A 150 19.86 30.02 -46.90
N ASP A 151 19.41 30.94 -47.76
CA ASP A 151 18.56 32.05 -47.33
C ASP A 151 17.08 31.64 -47.25
N ASP A 152 16.62 30.81 -48.19
CA ASP A 152 15.22 30.35 -48.26
C ASP A 152 15.00 28.94 -47.67
N PHE A 153 16.09 28.20 -47.38
CA PHE A 153 16.07 26.79 -47.00
C PHE A 153 15.39 25.86 -48.01
N GLU A 154 15.58 26.14 -49.30
CA GLU A 154 14.98 25.39 -50.41
C GLU A 154 16.00 24.58 -51.22
N VAL A 155 15.58 23.43 -51.74
CA VAL A 155 16.38 22.59 -52.64
C VAL A 155 16.15 22.98 -54.10
N LEU A 156 17.23 23.18 -54.85
CA LEU A 156 17.19 23.76 -56.20
C LEU A 156 17.79 22.81 -57.24
N CYS A 157 17.23 22.84 -58.45
CA CYS A 157 17.92 22.37 -59.66
C CYS A 157 18.72 23.53 -60.28
N CYS A 158 19.54 23.23 -61.28
CA CYS A 158 20.37 24.25 -61.96
C CYS A 158 19.55 25.36 -62.64
N VAL A 159 18.33 25.06 -63.08
CA VAL A 159 17.42 26.04 -63.69
C VAL A 159 16.83 26.98 -62.63
N CYS A 160 16.44 26.48 -61.46
CA CYS A 160 15.96 27.33 -60.36
C CYS A 160 17.05 28.31 -59.90
N HIS A 161 18.31 27.85 -59.82
CA HIS A 161 19.43 28.69 -59.38
C HIS A 161 19.69 29.89 -60.31
N THR A 162 19.53 29.71 -61.63
CA THR A 162 19.74 30.79 -62.61
C THR A 162 18.51 31.67 -62.82
N SER A 163 17.38 31.31 -62.20
CA SER A 163 16.17 32.10 -62.26
C SER A 163 16.29 33.38 -61.40
N LYS A 164 15.40 34.34 -61.67
CA LYS A 164 15.34 35.59 -60.90
C LYS A 164 14.91 35.39 -59.43
N THR A 165 14.35 34.23 -59.06
CA THR A 165 13.79 34.01 -57.72
C THR A 165 14.86 33.81 -56.65
N HIS A 166 16.03 33.25 -57.00
CA HIS A 166 17.17 33.07 -56.09
C HIS A 166 18.37 33.91 -56.51
N GLN A 167 18.15 34.98 -57.27
CA GLN A 167 19.22 35.84 -57.73
C GLN A 167 19.86 36.57 -56.55
N GLY A 168 21.15 36.34 -56.31
CA GLY A 168 21.89 36.97 -55.21
C GLY A 168 21.80 36.24 -53.87
N HIS A 169 21.09 35.11 -53.79
CA HIS A 169 21.05 34.28 -52.58
C HIS A 169 22.30 33.41 -52.44
N ARG A 170 22.64 33.03 -51.21
CA ARG A 170 23.70 32.08 -50.92
C ARG A 170 23.23 30.67 -51.26
N VAL A 171 23.93 30.03 -52.20
CA VAL A 171 23.62 28.69 -52.67
C VAL A 171 24.85 27.80 -52.54
N CYS A 172 24.68 26.58 -52.05
CA CYS A 172 25.72 25.57 -51.95
C CYS A 172 25.29 24.26 -52.63
N PRO A 173 26.21 23.32 -52.87
CA PRO A 173 25.86 21.94 -53.21
C PRO A 173 24.93 21.33 -52.16
N LEU A 174 23.98 20.50 -52.61
CA LEU A 174 22.95 19.90 -51.76
C LEU A 174 23.54 19.12 -50.58
N GLU A 175 24.57 18.32 -50.84
CA GLU A 175 25.20 17.50 -49.80
C GLU A 175 25.95 18.33 -48.76
N GLU A 176 26.57 19.44 -49.17
CA GLU A 176 27.27 20.34 -48.25
C GLU A 176 26.27 21.02 -47.31
N GLY A 177 25.19 21.61 -47.84
CA GLY A 177 24.14 22.24 -47.04
C GLY A 177 23.43 21.24 -46.12
N ALA A 178 23.19 20.02 -46.61
CA ALA A 178 22.61 18.95 -45.79
C ALA A 178 23.55 18.52 -44.65
N GLN A 179 24.86 18.43 -44.89
CA GLN A 179 25.84 18.08 -43.87
C GLN A 179 25.94 19.18 -42.80
N GLU A 180 25.99 20.45 -43.22
CA GLU A 180 26.08 21.61 -42.32
C GLU A 180 24.84 21.72 -41.41
N LEU A 181 23.63 21.74 -41.97
CA LEU A 181 22.40 21.81 -41.18
C LEU A 181 22.18 20.58 -40.31
N LYS A 182 22.57 19.37 -40.76
CA LYS A 182 22.54 18.17 -39.91
C LYS A 182 23.54 18.27 -38.76
N ALA A 183 24.70 18.89 -38.95
CA ALA A 183 25.68 19.11 -37.91
C ALA A 183 25.18 20.13 -36.87
N GLU A 184 24.56 21.22 -37.33
CA GLU A 184 23.90 22.22 -36.47
C GLU A 184 22.81 21.57 -35.62
N LEU A 185 21.87 20.83 -36.23
CA LEU A 185 20.82 20.13 -35.50
C LEU A 185 21.38 19.07 -34.53
N LYS A 186 22.50 18.41 -34.87
CA LYS A 186 23.17 17.50 -33.94
C LYS A 186 23.72 18.24 -32.72
N ASN A 187 24.22 19.47 -32.89
CA ASN A 187 24.66 20.31 -31.79
C ASN A 187 23.49 20.77 -30.93
N ASP A 188 22.37 21.18 -31.54
CA ASP A 188 21.14 21.58 -30.82
C ASP A 188 20.49 20.43 -30.04
N LEU A 189 20.66 19.19 -30.49
CA LEU A 189 20.20 18.01 -29.76
C LEU A 189 20.94 17.79 -28.44
N ILE A 190 22.18 18.29 -28.28
CA ILE A 190 22.98 18.10 -27.07
C ILE A 190 22.32 18.75 -25.84
N PRO A 191 22.00 20.06 -25.83
CA PRO A 191 21.35 20.70 -24.68
C PRO A 191 19.97 20.08 -24.39
N LEU A 192 19.21 19.67 -25.42
CA LEU A 192 17.92 19.00 -25.24
C LEU A 192 18.07 17.65 -24.51
N LYS A 193 19.05 16.82 -24.90
CA LYS A 193 19.34 15.54 -24.23
C LYS A 193 19.81 15.75 -22.79
N ASN A 194 20.62 16.79 -22.54
CA ASN A 194 21.09 17.12 -21.21
C ASN A 194 19.95 17.62 -20.31
N ASN A 195 19.06 18.47 -20.84
CA ASN A 195 17.88 18.92 -20.11
C ASN A 195 16.95 17.75 -19.77
N LEU A 196 16.70 16.86 -20.73
CA LEU A 196 15.92 15.64 -20.50
C LEU A 196 16.49 14.80 -19.35
N ARG A 197 17.82 14.62 -19.30
CA ARG A 197 18.49 13.90 -18.21
C ARG A 197 18.25 14.58 -16.85
N ARG A 198 18.44 15.90 -16.77
CA ARG A 198 18.21 16.68 -15.53
C ARG A 198 16.77 16.58 -15.05
N LEU A 199 15.80 16.59 -15.97
CA LEU A 199 14.38 16.42 -15.61
C LEU A 199 14.10 15.01 -15.04
N TYR A 200 14.74 13.97 -15.58
CA TYR A 200 14.64 12.63 -15.00
C TYR A 200 15.28 12.53 -13.62
N GLU A 201 16.46 13.12 -13.42
CA GLU A 201 17.15 13.19 -12.12
C GLU A 201 16.30 13.93 -11.08
N ALA A 202 15.79 15.13 -11.41
CA ALA A 202 14.93 15.91 -10.52
C ALA A 202 13.61 15.18 -10.19
N LYS A 203 13.04 14.46 -11.15
CA LYS A 203 11.86 13.63 -10.90
C LYS A 203 12.19 12.50 -9.93
N GLN A 204 13.32 11.82 -10.11
CA GLN A 204 13.75 10.75 -9.22
C GLN A 204 13.95 11.28 -7.79
N GLU A 205 14.57 12.44 -7.63
CA GLU A 205 14.73 13.10 -6.32
C GLU A 205 13.37 13.42 -5.67
N CYS A 206 12.38 13.87 -6.44
CA CYS A 206 11.01 14.06 -5.94
C CYS A 206 10.36 12.74 -5.50
N ASP A 207 10.53 11.67 -6.28
CA ASP A 207 10.01 10.34 -5.97
C ASP A 207 10.67 9.80 -4.68
N ASP A 208 11.99 9.96 -4.53
CA ASP A 208 12.75 9.57 -3.33
C ASP A 208 12.34 10.37 -2.09
N THR A 209 12.19 11.69 -2.24
CA THR A 209 11.72 12.59 -1.17
C THR A 209 10.31 12.20 -0.70
N THR A 210 9.42 11.82 -1.63
CA THR A 210 8.07 11.35 -1.29
C THR A 210 8.10 10.10 -0.42
N VAL A 211 9.01 9.16 -0.72
CA VAL A 211 9.22 7.96 0.11
C VAL A 211 9.74 8.35 1.49
N HIS A 212 10.68 9.30 1.57
CA HIS A 212 11.22 9.76 2.84
C HIS A 212 10.14 10.41 3.72
N ILE A 213 9.34 11.32 3.16
CA ILE A 213 8.21 11.97 3.86
C ILE A 213 7.25 10.91 4.41
N LYS A 214 6.92 9.87 3.62
CA LYS A 214 6.05 8.79 4.07
C LYS A 214 6.65 8.02 5.26
N ASN A 215 7.93 7.67 5.19
CA ASN A 215 8.61 6.94 6.25
C ASN A 215 8.72 7.77 7.53
N GLN A 216 9.08 9.06 7.40
CA GLN A 216 9.10 9.99 8.52
C GLN A 216 7.71 10.13 9.16
N THR A 217 6.66 10.29 8.36
CA THR A 217 5.28 10.36 8.87
C THR A 217 4.92 9.13 9.70
N GLN A 218 5.23 7.93 9.20
CA GLN A 218 4.95 6.69 9.92
C GLN A 218 5.78 6.55 11.20
N ALA A 219 7.05 6.93 11.16
CA ALA A 219 7.92 6.90 12.33
C ALA A 219 7.43 7.89 13.42
N THR A 220 7.10 9.11 13.03
CA THR A 220 6.54 10.12 13.93
C THR A 220 5.18 9.70 14.48
N GLU A 221 4.30 9.12 13.66
CA GLU A 221 3.01 8.58 14.14
C GLU A 221 3.22 7.49 15.19
N LYS A 222 4.18 6.59 14.97
CA LYS A 222 4.55 5.54 15.93
C LYS A 222 5.05 6.14 17.24
N GLN A 223 5.96 7.12 17.17
CA GLN A 223 6.48 7.79 18.36
C GLN A 223 5.37 8.51 19.13
N ILE A 224 4.48 9.24 18.46
CA ILE A 224 3.32 9.88 19.10
C ILE A 224 2.48 8.82 19.84
N LYS A 225 2.17 7.69 19.21
CA LYS A 225 1.41 6.61 19.83
C LYS A 225 2.11 6.04 21.06
N GLU A 226 3.42 5.82 21.00
CA GLU A 226 4.22 5.30 22.11
C GLU A 226 4.23 6.27 23.31
N GLU A 227 4.31 7.58 23.09
CA GLU A 227 4.20 8.58 24.16
C GLU A 227 2.83 8.55 24.84
N PHE A 228 1.74 8.47 24.06
CA PHE A 228 0.39 8.37 24.61
C PHE A 228 0.12 7.04 25.33
N GLU A 229 0.71 5.95 24.86
CA GLU A 229 0.62 4.64 25.50
C GLU A 229 1.30 4.65 26.87
N GLN A 230 2.49 5.27 26.99
CA GLN A 230 3.17 5.45 28.28
C GLN A 230 2.32 6.24 29.28
N LEU A 231 1.71 7.36 28.84
CA LEU A 231 0.82 8.14 29.69
C LEU A 231 -0.43 7.34 30.11
N SER A 232 -1.00 6.57 29.17
CA SER A 232 -2.17 5.74 29.43
C SER A 232 -1.87 4.62 30.43
N GLU A 233 -0.75 3.92 30.27
CA GLU A 233 -0.28 2.90 31.22
C GLU A 233 -0.05 3.49 32.61
N PHE A 234 0.56 4.68 32.70
CA PHE A 234 0.75 5.36 33.98
C PHE A 234 -0.58 5.65 34.68
N LEU A 235 -1.56 6.19 33.95
CA LEU A 235 -2.88 6.49 34.51
C LEU A 235 -3.59 5.22 34.99
N GLN A 236 -3.50 4.12 34.23
CA GLN A 236 -4.05 2.82 34.64
C GLN A 236 -3.37 2.28 35.91
N LYS A 237 -2.05 2.41 36.02
CA LYS A 237 -1.29 2.00 37.21
C LYS A 237 -1.68 2.83 38.44
N GLU A 238 -1.80 4.15 38.31
CA GLU A 238 -2.24 5.02 39.40
C GLU A 238 -3.70 4.75 39.81
N GLU A 239 -4.60 4.52 38.86
CA GLU A 239 -5.99 4.13 39.14
C GLU A 239 -6.04 2.80 39.91
N ALA A 240 -5.34 1.76 39.42
CA ALA A 240 -5.28 0.46 40.07
C ALA A 240 -4.70 0.54 41.48
N ALA A 241 -3.64 1.33 41.68
CA ALA A 241 -3.04 1.57 43.00
C ALA A 241 -4.05 2.25 43.95
N ARG A 242 -4.82 3.23 43.47
CA ARG A 242 -5.82 3.94 44.27
C ARG A 242 -6.99 3.03 44.66
N LEU A 243 -7.48 2.23 43.72
CA LEU A 243 -8.52 1.23 43.98
C LEU A 243 -8.04 0.15 44.95
N GLY A 244 -6.80 -0.31 44.81
CA GLY A 244 -6.18 -1.25 45.75
C GLY A 244 -6.10 -0.70 47.17
N ALA A 245 -5.70 0.57 47.34
CA ALA A 245 -5.66 1.22 48.65
C ALA A 245 -7.07 1.36 49.28
N LEU A 246 -8.09 1.63 48.47
CA LEU A 246 -9.48 1.67 48.92
C LEU A 246 -9.99 0.28 49.35
N GLN A 247 -9.67 -0.77 48.58
CA GLN A 247 -10.03 -2.15 48.90
C GLN A 247 -9.40 -2.60 50.22
N HIS A 248 -8.10 -2.32 50.42
CA HIS A 248 -7.41 -2.63 51.66
C HIS A 248 -8.09 -1.96 52.87
N GLU A 249 -8.40 -0.66 52.79
CA GLU A 249 -9.11 0.02 53.87
C GLU A 249 -10.49 -0.60 54.13
N CYS A 250 -11.22 -0.98 53.08
CA CYS A 250 -12.50 -1.65 53.21
C CYS A 250 -12.40 -2.99 53.95
N GLU A 251 -11.37 -3.79 53.65
CA GLU A 251 -11.09 -5.06 54.33
C GLU A 251 -10.75 -4.85 55.80
N GLU A 252 -9.88 -3.88 56.12
CA GLU A 252 -9.55 -3.52 57.51
C GLU A 252 -10.79 -3.12 58.31
N LYS A 253 -11.66 -2.27 57.74
CA LYS A 253 -12.90 -1.83 58.39
C LYS A 253 -13.89 -3.00 58.59
N LYS A 254 -14.02 -3.89 57.60
CA LYS A 254 -14.88 -5.08 57.69
C LYS A 254 -14.41 -6.04 58.78
N GLU A 255 -13.11 -6.29 58.86
CA GLU A 255 -12.55 -7.20 59.88
C GLU A 255 -12.73 -6.63 61.29
N LEU A 256 -12.54 -5.31 61.47
CA LEU A 256 -12.82 -4.64 62.74
C LEU A 256 -14.29 -4.78 63.14
N LEU A 257 -15.21 -4.57 62.20
CA LEU A 257 -16.66 -4.75 62.42
C LEU A 257 -17.01 -6.18 62.80
N LYS A 258 -16.41 -7.16 62.10
CA LYS A 258 -16.64 -8.58 62.36
C LYS A 258 -16.26 -8.95 63.79
N LYS A 259 -15.05 -8.60 64.23
CA LYS A 259 -14.58 -8.85 65.61
C LYS A 259 -15.49 -8.23 66.66
N LYS A 260 -15.96 -7.00 66.43
CA LYS A 260 -16.91 -6.33 67.34
C LYS A 260 -18.27 -7.01 67.36
N SER A 261 -18.78 -7.42 66.21
CA SER A 261 -20.04 -8.18 66.11
C SER A 261 -19.96 -9.53 66.83
N GLU A 262 -18.84 -10.24 66.71
CA GLU A 262 -18.58 -11.51 67.40
C GLU A 262 -18.54 -11.32 68.92
N SER A 263 -17.87 -10.27 69.40
CA SER A 263 -17.85 -9.93 70.84
C SER A 263 -19.26 -9.63 71.36
N ILE A 264 -20.04 -8.80 70.65
CA ILE A 264 -21.42 -8.49 71.03
C ILE A 264 -22.28 -9.76 71.03
N THR A 265 -22.09 -10.64 70.05
CA THR A 265 -22.82 -11.91 69.98
C THR A 265 -22.49 -12.82 71.17
N ALA A 266 -21.22 -12.89 71.58
CA ALA A 266 -20.79 -13.63 72.76
C ALA A 266 -21.40 -13.07 74.06
N ASP A 267 -21.46 -11.74 74.18
CA ASP A 267 -22.09 -11.07 75.33
C ASP A 267 -23.61 -11.35 75.34
N ILE A 268 -24.30 -11.25 74.19
CA ILE A 268 -25.73 -11.57 74.06
C ILE A 268 -26.01 -13.00 74.51
N VAL A 269 -25.23 -13.99 74.04
CA VAL A 269 -25.40 -15.40 74.44
C VAL A 269 -25.17 -15.55 75.95
N THR A 270 -24.13 -14.93 76.49
CA THR A 270 -23.82 -14.99 77.93
C THR A 270 -24.97 -14.44 78.77
N PHE A 271 -25.46 -13.24 78.46
CA PHE A 271 -26.57 -12.63 79.20
C PHE A 271 -27.89 -13.38 79.00
N SER A 272 -28.19 -13.85 77.79
CA SER A 272 -29.43 -14.61 77.51
C SER A 272 -29.47 -15.91 78.30
N ASN A 273 -28.36 -16.66 78.35
CA ASN A 273 -28.28 -17.89 79.13
C ASN A 273 -28.43 -17.62 80.64
N ALA A 274 -27.86 -16.53 81.14
CA ALA A 274 -28.02 -16.14 82.54
C ALA A 274 -29.46 -15.76 82.89
N ILE A 275 -30.13 -14.98 82.02
CA ILE A 275 -31.53 -14.60 82.18
C ILE A 275 -32.41 -15.85 82.24
N ILE A 276 -32.32 -16.74 81.25
CA ILE A 276 -33.11 -17.97 81.19
C ILE A 276 -32.88 -18.83 82.43
N ALA A 277 -31.62 -18.97 82.86
CA ALA A 277 -31.29 -19.76 84.04
C ALA A 277 -31.88 -19.18 85.32
N ILE A 278 -31.86 -17.85 85.48
CA ILE A 278 -32.46 -17.17 86.64
C ILE A 278 -33.97 -17.28 86.60
N GLU A 279 -34.60 -17.04 85.44
CA GLU A 279 -36.06 -17.16 85.27
C GLU A 279 -36.57 -18.58 85.59
N ASN A 280 -35.85 -19.60 85.13
CA ASN A 280 -36.18 -21.00 85.44
C ASN A 280 -36.04 -21.32 86.93
N GLU A 281 -35.00 -20.82 87.59
CA GLU A 281 -34.83 -21.05 89.04
C GLU A 281 -35.88 -20.30 89.86
N VAL A 282 -36.27 -19.09 89.43
CA VAL A 282 -37.36 -18.32 90.06
C VAL A 282 -38.72 -19.03 89.89
N ALA A 283 -38.92 -19.77 88.79
CA ALA A 283 -40.11 -20.57 88.56
C ALA A 283 -40.07 -21.96 89.24
N SER A 284 -38.95 -22.34 89.86
CA SER A 284 -38.78 -23.65 90.50
C SER A 284 -39.52 -23.74 91.85
N SER A 285 -39.62 -24.94 92.42
CA SER A 285 -40.23 -25.10 93.74
C SER A 285 -39.39 -24.42 94.84
N ASN A 286 -40.03 -23.87 95.88
CA ASN A 286 -39.37 -23.11 96.95
C ASN A 286 -38.16 -23.82 97.57
N VAL A 287 -38.19 -25.15 97.70
CA VAL A 287 -37.08 -25.93 98.27
C VAL A 287 -35.86 -25.93 97.34
N LEU A 288 -36.07 -26.14 96.04
CA LEU A 288 -35.00 -26.13 95.04
C LEU A 288 -34.41 -24.72 94.87
N PHE A 289 -35.27 -23.70 94.78
CA PHE A 289 -34.86 -22.30 94.71
C PHE A 289 -33.96 -21.88 95.89
N LEU A 290 -34.35 -22.24 97.13
CA LEU A 290 -33.55 -21.89 98.31
C LEU A 290 -32.23 -22.66 98.37
N GLN A 291 -32.18 -23.90 97.86
CA GLN A 291 -30.96 -24.69 97.77
C GLN A 291 -29.95 -24.09 96.77
N ASP A 292 -30.41 -23.55 95.64
CA ASP A 292 -29.52 -22.99 94.61
C ASP A 292 -29.39 -21.45 94.65
N TYR A 293 -30.06 -20.77 95.59
CA TYR A 293 -30.12 -19.31 95.68
C TYR A 293 -28.74 -18.62 95.58
N THR A 294 -27.72 -19.19 96.23
CA THR A 294 -26.35 -18.65 96.16
C THR A 294 -25.75 -18.67 94.76
N ASN A 295 -26.05 -19.69 93.96
CA ASN A 295 -25.55 -19.81 92.59
C ASN A 295 -26.35 -18.89 91.65
N THR A 296 -27.67 -18.79 91.84
CA THR A 296 -28.53 -17.86 91.10
C THR A 296 -28.16 -16.41 91.35
N LYS A 297 -27.84 -16.05 92.60
CA LYS A 297 -27.35 -14.71 92.95
C LYS A 297 -26.00 -14.39 92.29
N LYS A 298 -25.08 -15.37 92.18
CA LYS A 298 -23.83 -15.19 91.42
C LYS A 298 -24.08 -14.97 89.93
N ARG A 299 -25.02 -15.71 89.33
CA ARG A 299 -25.42 -15.53 87.92
C ARG A 299 -26.03 -14.15 87.67
N ALA A 300 -26.79 -13.60 88.62
CA ALA A 300 -27.35 -12.25 88.52
C ALA A 300 -26.31 -11.12 88.64
N GLN A 301 -25.09 -11.43 89.09
CA GLN A 301 -24.00 -10.48 89.30
C GLN A 301 -23.00 -10.42 88.13
N ILE A 302 -23.37 -10.92 86.95
CA ILE A 302 -22.53 -10.78 85.75
C ILE A 302 -22.30 -9.27 85.49
N PRO A 303 -21.05 -8.81 85.34
CA PRO A 303 -20.75 -7.39 85.11
C PRO A 303 -21.45 -6.87 83.85
N GLN A 304 -22.26 -5.83 83.99
CA GLN A 304 -22.83 -5.13 82.85
C GLN A 304 -21.74 -4.35 82.15
N LYS A 305 -21.61 -4.55 80.83
CA LYS A 305 -20.72 -3.79 79.96
C LYS A 305 -21.57 -3.07 78.92
N ASP A 306 -21.37 -1.77 78.78
CA ASP A 306 -21.99 -1.02 77.70
C ASP A 306 -21.35 -1.39 76.35
N PRO A 307 -22.14 -1.54 75.28
CA PRO A 307 -21.59 -1.74 73.95
C PRO A 307 -20.69 -0.56 73.54
N GLU A 308 -19.45 -0.86 73.16
CA GLU A 308 -18.52 0.18 72.70
C GLU A 308 -19.06 0.94 71.49
N LYS A 309 -19.04 2.27 71.54
CA LYS A 309 -19.37 3.12 70.38
C LYS A 309 -18.39 2.87 69.23
N LEU A 310 -18.93 2.68 68.03
CA LEU A 310 -18.18 2.54 66.80
C LEU A 310 -17.77 3.92 66.27
N SER A 311 -16.51 4.33 66.50
CA SER A 311 -15.92 5.50 65.84
C SER A 311 -15.00 5.06 64.70
N GLY A 312 -15.00 5.82 63.59
CA GLY A 312 -14.05 5.63 62.50
C GLY A 312 -14.20 4.33 61.70
N VAL A 313 -15.40 3.74 61.66
CA VAL A 313 -15.67 2.47 60.97
C VAL A 313 -15.93 2.64 59.48
N LEU A 314 -16.40 3.81 59.06
CA LEU A 314 -16.69 4.08 57.66
C LEU A 314 -15.41 4.36 56.86
N ILE A 315 -15.53 4.22 55.54
CA ILE A 315 -14.48 4.56 54.59
C ILE A 315 -14.17 6.05 54.66
N ASN A 316 -12.88 6.38 54.71
CA ASN A 316 -12.41 7.76 54.59
C ASN A 316 -12.40 8.17 53.11
N VAL A 317 -13.55 8.56 52.59
CA VAL A 317 -13.71 8.98 51.18
C VAL A 317 -12.76 10.12 50.82
N ALA A 318 -12.55 11.07 51.73
CA ALA A 318 -11.65 12.20 51.51
C ALA A 318 -10.22 11.74 51.26
N LYS A 319 -9.69 10.79 52.04
CA LYS A 319 -8.34 10.23 51.83
C LYS A 319 -8.14 9.68 50.40
N HIS A 320 -9.17 9.11 49.79
CA HIS A 320 -9.06 8.47 48.47
C HIS A 320 -9.31 9.45 47.31
N VAL A 321 -10.26 10.36 47.47
CA VAL A 321 -10.75 11.20 46.36
C VAL A 321 -10.28 12.67 46.46
N SER A 322 -9.94 13.17 47.65
CA SER A 322 -9.53 14.57 47.81
C SER A 322 -8.28 14.85 46.99
N SER A 323 -8.37 15.90 46.16
CA SER A 323 -7.29 16.33 45.27
C SER A 323 -6.69 15.21 44.40
N LEU A 324 -7.45 14.14 44.10
CA LEU A 324 -6.95 12.98 43.36
C LEU A 324 -6.29 13.37 42.04
N LYS A 325 -7.00 14.17 41.24
CA LYS A 325 -6.51 14.66 39.94
C LYS A 325 -5.20 15.45 40.08
N TYR A 326 -5.07 16.26 41.13
CA TYR A 326 -3.87 17.05 41.38
C TYR A 326 -2.67 16.15 41.67
N HIS A 327 -2.81 15.17 42.57
CA HIS A 327 -1.71 14.26 42.91
C HIS A 327 -1.29 13.37 41.73
N VAL A 328 -2.26 12.90 40.93
CA VAL A 328 -1.97 12.13 39.72
C VAL A 328 -1.21 13.00 38.72
N TRP A 329 -1.64 14.25 38.52
CA TRP A 329 -0.94 15.20 37.66
C TRP A 329 0.48 15.51 38.18
N GLU A 330 0.65 15.75 39.47
CA GLU A 330 1.94 16.05 40.10
C GLU A 330 2.95 14.92 39.88
N LYS A 331 2.54 13.65 40.07
CA LYS A 331 3.35 12.48 39.73
C LYS A 331 3.62 12.35 38.24
N MET A 332 2.64 12.70 37.39
CA MET A 332 2.79 12.63 35.94
C MET A 332 3.86 13.59 35.43
N VAL A 333 4.09 14.73 36.12
CA VAL A 333 5.16 15.68 35.76
C VAL A 333 6.54 15.02 35.78
N GLU A 334 6.79 14.06 36.69
CA GLU A 334 8.06 13.35 36.78
C GLU A 334 8.35 12.46 35.56
N LEU A 335 7.31 12.02 34.83
CA LEU A 335 7.45 11.24 33.61
C LEU A 335 7.76 12.10 32.38
N VAL A 336 7.45 13.40 32.43
CA VAL A 336 7.62 14.29 31.28
C VAL A 336 9.05 14.81 31.28
N GLN A 337 9.91 14.22 30.44
CA GLN A 337 11.20 14.83 30.12
C GLN A 337 10.95 16.08 29.28
N TYR A 338 10.98 17.25 29.92
CA TYR A 338 10.95 18.53 29.22
C TYR A 338 12.28 18.76 28.50
N SER A 339 12.41 18.20 27.30
CA SER A 339 13.50 18.58 26.41
C SER A 339 13.10 19.87 25.69
N LYS A 340 13.70 20.99 26.11
CA LYS A 340 13.62 22.27 25.41
C LYS A 340 14.48 22.19 24.14
N ARG A 341 14.21 21.24 23.24
CA ARG A 341 14.95 21.12 21.99
C ARG A 341 14.45 22.18 21.04
N LEU A 342 15.29 23.22 20.90
CA LEU A 342 15.31 24.13 19.77
C LEU A 342 15.11 23.30 18.49
N ALA A 343 14.09 23.67 17.75
CA ALA A 343 13.79 23.11 16.46
C ALA A 343 14.84 23.65 15.47
N ASP A 344 16.04 23.07 15.48
CA ASP A 344 17.02 23.26 14.42
C ASP A 344 16.53 22.45 13.21
N TRP A 345 15.62 23.06 12.44
CA TRP A 345 15.29 22.64 11.09
C TRP A 345 16.30 23.28 10.14
N VAL A 346 17.18 22.48 9.55
CA VAL A 346 17.92 22.78 8.32
C VAL A 346 17.56 21.73 7.29
#